data_AF-A0A7Y7AFS5-F1
#
_entry.id   AF-A0A7Y7AFS5-F1
#
_cell.length_a   1.000
_cell.length_b   1.000
_cell.length_c   1.000
_cell.angle_alpha   90.00
_cell.angle_beta   90.00
_cell.angle_gamma   90.00
#
_symmetry.space_group_name_H-M   'P 1'
#
loop_
_entity.id
_entity.type
_entity.pdbx_description
1 polymer ?
#
loop_
_entity_poly.entity_id
_entity_poly.type
_entity_poly.pdbx_seq_one_letter_code
_entity_poly.pdbx_strand_id
1 'polypeptide(L)'
;MAIKKLAFILFGLVLLSCKKDKPMELQKTLYVGSELKTNGYYYSSVIDDEGVQRYAIVVLYRDGTFLFPGIEREHNTSLSEIEAEIVNGNAYANSADRKLAWGLFLVDNDELTVENWFPVLFRGMHTVQSKAIIENDSTFTVQPNDKKGGWPERTYNFKAFSPKPDSTNAFI
;
A
#
# COMPACT_ATOMS: atom_id res chain seq x y z
N MET A 1 -45.77 16.55 22.15
CA MET A 1 -44.89 17.26 21.18
C MET A 1 -43.39 17.14 21.51
N ALA A 2 -43.00 17.02 22.79
CA ALA A 2 -41.59 16.91 23.22
C ALA A 2 -40.87 15.61 22.78
N ILE A 3 -41.56 14.45 22.77
CA ILE A 3 -40.98 13.15 22.42
C ILE A 3 -40.50 13.09 20.96
N LYS A 4 -41.23 13.72 20.03
CA LYS A 4 -40.84 13.81 18.61
C LYS A 4 -39.59 14.67 18.38
N LYS A 5 -39.38 15.70 19.21
CA LYS A 5 -38.19 16.56 19.18
C LYS A 5 -36.95 15.84 19.75
N LEU A 6 -37.15 15.05 20.81
CA LEU A 6 -36.07 14.26 21.44
C LEU A 6 -35.54 13.15 20.51
N ALA A 7 -36.44 12.48 19.78
CA ALA A 7 -36.06 11.46 18.79
C ALA A 7 -35.25 12.03 17.62
N PHE A 8 -35.59 13.24 17.15
CA PHE A 8 -34.83 13.93 16.10
C PHE A 8 -33.43 14.35 16.56
N ILE A 9 -33.26 14.75 17.83
CA ILE A 9 -31.97 15.10 18.42
C ILE A 9 -31.09 13.84 18.61
N LEU A 10 -31.68 12.73 19.06
CA LEU A 10 -30.96 11.46 19.17
C LEU A 10 -30.52 10.93 17.79
N PHE A 11 -31.35 11.06 16.75
CA PHE A 11 -30.99 10.67 15.40
C PHE A 11 -29.90 11.57 14.78
N GLY A 12 -29.93 12.88 15.09
CA GLY A 12 -28.89 13.83 14.66
C GLY A 12 -27.51 13.56 15.30
N LEU A 13 -27.46 13.08 16.55
CA LEU A 13 -26.21 12.72 17.23
C LEU A 13 -25.54 11.48 16.64
N VAL A 14 -26.30 10.53 16.07
CA VAL A 14 -25.75 9.33 15.42
C VAL A 14 -25.02 9.68 14.12
N LEU A 15 -25.45 10.73 13.41
CA LEU A 15 -24.81 11.18 12.17
C LEU A 15 -23.50 11.96 12.37
N LEU A 16 -23.23 12.44 13.59
CA LEU A 16 -22.01 13.18 13.93
C LEU A 16 -20.82 12.26 14.29
N SER A 17 -21.02 10.94 14.42
CA SER A 17 -19.94 10.00 14.67
C SER A 17 -19.16 9.61 13.41
N CYS A 18 -18.97 10.54 12.46
CA CYS A 18 -18.05 10.36 11.36
C CYS A 18 -16.61 10.53 11.91
N LYS A 19 -15.98 9.42 12.33
CA LYS A 19 -14.60 9.44 12.80
C LYS A 19 -13.69 9.66 11.60
N LYS A 20 -12.92 10.75 11.62
CA LYS A 20 -11.90 11.05 10.62
C LYS A 20 -10.76 10.04 10.72
N ASP A 21 -10.17 9.74 9.57
CA ASP A 21 -8.96 8.94 9.48
C ASP A 21 -7.83 9.61 10.29
N LYS A 22 -7.03 8.80 10.97
CA LYS A 22 -5.81 9.31 11.60
C LYS A 22 -4.80 9.70 10.53
N PRO A 23 -4.06 10.81 10.69
CA PRO A 23 -2.99 11.14 9.76
C PRO A 23 -1.88 10.08 9.79
N MET A 24 -1.14 9.97 8.68
CA MET A 24 0.09 9.19 8.63
C MET A 24 1.12 9.74 9.60
N GLU A 25 1.89 8.85 10.22
CA GLU A 25 3.01 9.21 11.10
C GLU A 25 4.24 9.62 10.27
N LEU A 26 4.54 8.87 9.21
CA LEU A 26 5.53 9.25 8.20
C LEU A 26 5.09 10.52 7.48
N GLN A 27 6.07 11.37 7.20
CA GLN A 27 5.91 12.56 6.37
C GLN A 27 6.44 12.27 4.97
N LYS A 28 5.71 12.74 3.94
CA LYS A 28 6.15 12.61 2.56
C LYS A 28 7.50 13.29 2.38
N THR A 29 8.53 12.50 2.09
CA THR A 29 9.92 12.97 2.04
C THR A 29 10.57 12.48 0.75
N LEU A 30 11.30 13.37 0.08
CA LEU A 30 12.03 13.04 -1.14
C LEU A 30 13.10 11.96 -0.86
N TYR A 31 13.01 10.84 -1.56
CA TYR A 31 14.02 9.78 -1.53
C TYR A 31 15.20 10.13 -2.46
N VAL A 32 16.26 10.65 -1.84
CA VAL A 32 17.52 11.04 -2.52
C VAL A 32 18.60 9.95 -2.48
N GLY A 33 18.32 8.82 -1.83
CA GLY A 33 19.28 7.73 -1.65
C GLY A 33 19.50 6.85 -2.89
N SER A 34 20.35 5.85 -2.70
CA SER A 34 20.72 4.82 -3.69
C SER A 34 20.62 3.39 -3.16
N GLU A 35 20.18 3.21 -1.92
CA GLU A 35 19.95 1.94 -1.25
C GLU A 35 18.83 1.13 -1.92
N LEU A 36 17.93 1.77 -2.68
CA LEU A 36 16.87 1.11 -3.45
C LEU A 36 16.67 1.79 -4.82
N LYS A 37 16.42 0.98 -5.84
CA LYS A 37 16.05 1.45 -7.18
C LYS A 37 14.58 1.88 -7.23
N THR A 38 14.31 3.02 -7.87
CA THR A 38 12.95 3.57 -8.01
C THR A 38 12.48 3.68 -9.47
N ASN A 39 13.28 3.19 -10.43
CA ASN A 39 12.99 3.18 -11.87
C ASN A 39 12.36 1.85 -12.35
N GLY A 40 11.48 1.28 -11.53
CA GLY A 40 10.79 0.04 -11.81
C GLY A 40 9.83 -0.32 -10.66
N TYR A 41 9.63 -1.61 -10.45
CA TYR A 41 8.85 -2.14 -9.35
C TYR A 41 9.59 -3.27 -8.65
N TYR A 42 9.12 -3.64 -7.47
CA TYR A 42 9.58 -4.78 -6.70
C TYR A 42 8.50 -5.85 -6.67
N TYR A 43 8.88 -7.12 -6.71
CA TYR A 43 7.94 -8.23 -6.68
C TYR A 43 8.37 -9.36 -5.75
N SER A 44 7.39 -10.02 -5.14
CA SER A 44 7.55 -11.29 -4.44
C SER A 44 6.69 -12.34 -5.14
N SER A 45 7.24 -13.51 -5.41
CA SER A 45 6.45 -14.69 -5.77
C SER A 45 5.75 -15.23 -4.53
N VAL A 46 4.50 -15.65 -4.67
CA VAL A 46 3.66 -16.17 -3.60
C VAL A 46 2.96 -17.39 -4.14
N ILE A 47 3.09 -18.52 -3.46
CA ILE A 47 2.29 -19.71 -3.76
C ILE A 47 1.10 -19.67 -2.81
N ASP A 48 -0.12 -19.69 -3.36
CA ASP A 48 -1.33 -19.75 -2.55
C ASP A 48 -1.64 -21.19 -2.08
N ASP A 49 -2.71 -21.35 -1.30
CA ASP A 49 -3.12 -22.65 -0.74
C ASP A 49 -3.52 -23.67 -1.83
N GLU A 50 -3.78 -23.21 -3.06
CA GLU A 50 -4.11 -24.03 -4.23
C GLU A 50 -2.86 -24.41 -5.05
N GLY A 51 -1.67 -23.99 -4.61
CA GLY A 51 -0.40 -24.23 -5.30
C GLY A 51 -0.17 -23.30 -6.49
N VAL A 52 -0.96 -22.23 -6.63
CA VAL A 52 -0.87 -21.31 -7.75
C VAL A 52 0.08 -20.17 -7.43
N GLN A 53 1.01 -19.94 -8.35
CA GLN A 53 1.94 -18.83 -8.26
C GLN A 53 1.23 -17.51 -8.57
N ARG A 54 1.40 -16.55 -7.66
CA ARG A 54 0.92 -15.17 -7.72
C ARG A 54 2.07 -14.22 -7.44
N TYR A 55 1.87 -12.94 -7.75
CA TYR A 55 2.86 -11.90 -7.50
C TYR A 55 2.32 -10.79 -6.62
N ALA A 56 3.05 -10.46 -5.56
CA ALA A 56 2.85 -9.21 -4.83
C ALA A 56 3.72 -8.14 -5.48
N ILE A 57 3.13 -7.03 -5.91
CA ILE A 57 3.83 -5.94 -6.62
C ILE A 57 3.91 -4.71 -5.73
N VAL A 58 5.05 -4.03 -5.79
CA VAL A 58 5.35 -2.83 -5.02
C VAL A 58 6.02 -1.80 -5.89
N VAL A 59 5.56 -0.56 -5.86
CA VAL A 59 6.20 0.56 -6.57
C VAL A 59 6.66 1.61 -5.57
N LEU A 60 7.95 1.93 -5.63
CA LEU A 60 8.58 2.99 -4.84
C LEU A 60 8.82 4.21 -5.74
N TYR A 61 8.42 5.38 -5.26
CA TYR A 61 8.56 6.64 -5.98
C TYR A 61 9.61 7.55 -5.34
N ARG A 62 10.27 8.36 -6.17
CA ARG A 62 11.31 9.28 -5.68
C ARG A 62 10.77 10.31 -4.69
N ASP A 63 9.48 10.62 -4.72
CA ASP A 63 8.83 11.55 -3.80
C ASP A 63 8.46 10.95 -2.44
N GLY A 64 8.92 9.72 -2.14
CA GLY A 64 8.60 9.02 -0.89
C GLY A 64 7.23 8.33 -0.90
N THR A 65 6.49 8.42 -2.01
CA THR A 65 5.23 7.68 -2.15
C THR A 65 5.52 6.21 -2.40
N PHE A 66 4.66 5.39 -1.80
CA PHE A 66 4.67 3.95 -1.87
C PHE A 66 3.31 3.49 -2.45
N LEU A 67 3.34 2.50 -3.36
CA LEU A 67 2.13 1.90 -3.94
C LEU A 67 2.18 0.36 -3.89
N PHE A 68 1.11 -0.22 -3.33
CA PHE A 68 0.81 -1.65 -3.28
C PHE A 68 -0.55 -1.92 -3.94
N PRO A 69 -0.62 -2.24 -5.24
CA PRO A 69 -1.89 -2.55 -5.89
C PRO A 69 -2.57 -3.79 -5.29
N GLY A 70 -1.78 -4.69 -4.71
CA GLY A 70 -2.22 -5.94 -4.09
C GLY A 70 -1.36 -7.11 -4.54
N ILE A 71 -1.87 -8.31 -4.28
CA ILE A 71 -1.37 -9.55 -4.86
C ILE A 71 -2.20 -9.82 -6.12
N GLU A 72 -1.51 -10.15 -7.22
CA GLU A 72 -2.14 -10.57 -8.46
C GLU A 72 -3.14 -11.69 -8.20
N ARG A 73 -4.35 -11.51 -8.69
CA ARG A 73 -5.48 -12.39 -8.38
C ARG A 73 -5.70 -13.44 -9.45
N GLU A 74 -5.28 -13.16 -10.67
CA GLU A 74 -5.39 -14.08 -11.78
C GLU A 74 -4.38 -15.24 -11.67
N HIS A 75 -4.81 -16.41 -12.11
CA HIS A 75 -4.02 -17.63 -12.01
C HIS A 75 -2.96 -17.67 -13.12
N ASN A 76 -1.72 -18.00 -12.76
CA ASN A 76 -0.59 -18.15 -13.68
C ASN A 76 -0.24 -16.90 -14.49
N THR A 77 -0.65 -15.71 -14.03
CA THR A 77 -0.29 -14.44 -14.66
C THR A 77 1.22 -14.22 -14.56
N SER A 78 1.86 -14.06 -15.71
CA SER A 78 3.26 -13.70 -15.84
C SER A 78 3.49 -12.25 -15.43
N LEU A 79 4.72 -11.92 -15.01
CA LEU A 79 5.10 -10.53 -14.76
C LEU A 79 4.87 -9.63 -15.98
N SER A 80 5.05 -10.16 -17.20
CA SER A 80 4.80 -9.40 -18.44
C SER A 80 3.33 -9.06 -18.66
N GLU A 81 2.41 -9.91 -18.23
CA GLU A 81 0.98 -9.63 -18.31
C GLU A 81 0.58 -8.55 -17.30
N ILE A 82 1.11 -8.63 -16.07
CA ILE A 82 0.95 -7.57 -15.06
C ILE A 82 1.48 -6.23 -15.60
N GLU A 83 2.66 -6.23 -16.21
CA GLU A 83 3.23 -5.03 -16.84
C GLU A 83 2.32 -4.47 -17.94
N ALA A 84 1.77 -5.32 -18.80
CA ALA A 84 0.82 -4.90 -19.83
C ALA A 84 -0.45 -4.28 -19.22
N GLU A 85 -0.98 -4.84 -18.13
CA GLU A 85 -2.13 -4.27 -17.45
C GLU A 85 -1.85 -2.93 -16.77
N ILE A 86 -0.63 -2.73 -16.24
CA ILE A 86 -0.20 -1.45 -15.70
C ILE A 86 -0.16 -0.39 -16.82
N VAL A 87 0.44 -0.71 -17.97
CA VAL A 87 0.52 0.20 -19.13
C VAL A 87 -0.86 0.52 -19.68
N ASN A 88 -1.74 -0.48 -19.77
CA ASN A 88 -3.11 -0.33 -20.28
C ASN A 88 -4.06 0.35 -19.28
N GLY A 89 -3.58 0.64 -18.06
CA GLY A 89 -4.35 1.31 -17.01
C GLY A 89 -5.35 0.41 -16.27
N ASN A 90 -5.42 -0.89 -16.57
CA ASN A 90 -6.42 -1.80 -16.01
C ASN A 90 -6.07 -2.25 -14.57
N ALA A 91 -4.81 -2.67 -14.33
CA ALA A 91 -4.33 -3.00 -12.98
C ALA A 91 -4.24 -1.76 -12.09
N TYR A 92 -3.90 -0.63 -12.71
CA TYR A 92 -3.76 0.65 -12.03
C TYR A 92 -5.12 1.29 -11.68
N ALA A 93 -6.12 1.27 -12.57
CA ALA A 93 -7.43 1.88 -12.30
C ALA A 93 -8.08 1.34 -11.01
N ASN A 94 -7.98 0.03 -10.78
CA ASN A 94 -8.52 -0.56 -9.56
C ASN A 94 -7.76 -0.14 -8.29
N SER A 95 -6.47 0.15 -8.37
CA SER A 95 -5.63 0.49 -7.21
C SER A 95 -5.50 2.00 -6.98
N ALA A 96 -5.55 2.81 -8.03
CA ALA A 96 -5.45 4.26 -7.97
C ALA A 96 -6.54 4.89 -7.09
N ASP A 97 -7.76 4.35 -7.11
CA ASP A 97 -8.89 4.82 -6.29
C ASP A 97 -8.95 4.16 -4.90
N ARG A 98 -8.07 3.20 -4.61
CA ARG A 98 -8.05 2.48 -3.33
C ARG A 98 -7.05 3.12 -2.39
N LYS A 99 -7.55 3.87 -1.41
CA LYS A 99 -6.73 4.40 -0.30
C LYS A 99 -5.77 3.37 0.32
N LEU A 100 -6.19 2.11 0.43
CA LEU A 100 -5.38 0.99 0.95
C LEU A 100 -4.13 0.66 0.12
N ALA A 101 -4.11 1.00 -1.16
CA ALA A 101 -2.98 0.74 -2.03
C ALA A 101 -1.86 1.77 -1.83
N TRP A 102 -2.18 2.94 -1.28
CA TRP A 102 -1.26 4.05 -1.16
C TRP A 102 -0.63 4.12 0.23
N GLY A 103 0.63 4.52 0.25
CA GLY A 103 1.41 4.68 1.47
C GLY A 103 2.59 5.62 1.31
N LEU A 104 3.33 5.78 2.38
CA LEU A 104 4.63 6.45 2.39
C LEU A 104 5.72 5.43 2.68
N PHE A 105 6.92 5.71 2.21
CA PHE A 105 8.10 4.99 2.64
C PHE A 105 9.23 5.93 3.05
N LEU A 106 10.09 5.43 3.91
CA LEU A 106 11.32 6.06 4.34
C LEU A 106 12.42 5.01 4.31
N VAL A 107 13.62 5.41 3.87
CA VAL A 107 14.82 4.61 3.98
C VAL A 107 15.73 5.29 4.99
N ASP A 108 16.20 4.53 5.97
CA ASP A 108 17.21 4.94 6.94
C ASP A 108 18.26 3.82 7.05
N ASN A 109 19.46 4.09 6.55
CA ASN A 109 20.54 3.11 6.38
C ASN A 109 20.08 1.87 5.59
N ASP A 110 20.13 0.70 6.20
CA ASP A 110 19.74 -0.60 5.65
C ASP A 110 18.29 -0.97 5.97
N GLU A 111 17.48 -0.04 6.49
CA GLU A 111 16.07 -0.28 6.82
C GLU A 111 15.13 0.53 5.91
N LEU A 112 14.16 -0.16 5.32
CA LEU A 112 12.99 0.41 4.66
C LEU A 112 11.81 0.36 5.63
N THR A 113 11.24 1.51 5.96
CA THR A 113 9.94 1.59 6.64
C THR A 113 8.87 1.97 5.63
N VAL A 114 7.79 1.20 5.56
CA VAL A 114 6.58 1.53 4.80
C VAL A 114 5.42 1.78 5.74
N GLU A 115 4.60 2.77 5.44
CA GLU A 115 3.36 3.07 6.14
C GLU A 115 2.21 3.05 5.15
N ASN A 116 1.24 2.15 5.34
CA ASN A 116 0.07 2.04 4.49
C ASN A 116 -1.23 2.17 5.30
N TRP A 117 -2.30 2.54 4.60
CA TRP A 117 -3.64 2.57 5.18
C TRP A 117 -4.15 1.15 5.46
N PHE A 118 -4.89 0.99 6.55
CA PHE A 118 -5.54 -0.25 6.96
C PHE A 118 -6.93 0.00 7.56
N PRO A 119 -7.96 -0.78 7.17
CA PRO A 119 -9.32 -0.53 7.61
C PRO A 119 -9.56 -1.05 9.03
N VAL A 120 -10.23 -0.25 9.87
CA VAL A 120 -10.74 -0.68 11.17
C VAL A 120 -12.24 -0.79 11.09
N LEU A 121 -12.74 -1.98 11.41
CA LEU A 121 -14.17 -2.27 11.42
C LEU A 121 -14.92 -1.20 12.25
N PHE A 122 -15.88 -0.53 11.62
CA PHE A 122 -16.72 0.54 12.20
C PHE A 122 -15.97 1.80 12.69
N ARG A 123 -14.69 2.02 12.36
CA ARG A 123 -13.89 3.15 12.88
C ARG A 123 -13.11 3.96 11.85
N GLY A 124 -13.29 3.70 10.56
CA GLY A 124 -12.53 4.35 9.48
C GLY A 124 -11.16 3.70 9.28
N MET A 125 -10.20 4.46 8.79
CA MET A 125 -8.86 3.99 8.46
C MET A 125 -7.84 4.44 9.50
N HIS A 126 -6.88 3.56 9.79
CA HIS A 126 -5.63 3.93 10.43
C HIS A 126 -4.47 3.53 9.53
N THR A 127 -3.26 3.84 9.95
CA THR A 127 -2.06 3.45 9.23
C THR A 127 -1.31 2.38 10.02
N VAL A 128 -0.61 1.52 9.29
CA VAL A 128 0.26 0.50 9.87
C VAL A 128 1.62 0.63 9.24
N GLN A 129 2.64 0.63 10.09
CA GLN A 129 4.03 0.59 9.66
C GLN A 129 4.55 -0.84 9.63
N SER A 130 5.24 -1.17 8.54
CA SER A 130 6.03 -2.38 8.36
C SER A 130 7.48 -2.01 8.08
N LYS A 131 8.40 -2.82 8.59
CA LYS A 131 9.85 -2.66 8.39
C LYS A 131 10.37 -3.74 7.46
N ALA A 132 11.39 -3.42 6.70
CA ALA A 132 12.10 -4.33 5.83
C ALA A 132 13.60 -4.04 5.90
N ILE A 133 14.41 -5.09 5.77
CA ILE A 133 15.87 -4.99 5.66
C ILE A 133 16.22 -4.91 4.17
N ILE A 134 17.02 -3.92 3.81
CA ILE A 134 17.56 -3.72 2.47
C ILE A 134 18.83 -4.54 2.36
N GLU A 135 18.80 -5.60 1.55
CA GLU A 135 19.95 -6.47 1.34
C GLU A 135 20.91 -5.87 0.31
N ASN A 136 20.36 -5.19 -0.69
CA ASN A 136 21.07 -4.44 -1.73
C ASN A 136 20.08 -3.54 -2.49
N ASP A 137 20.56 -2.81 -3.50
CA ASP A 137 19.76 -1.88 -4.31
C ASP A 137 18.57 -2.50 -5.06
N SER A 138 18.53 -3.83 -5.17
CA SER A 138 17.54 -4.61 -5.91
C SER A 138 16.75 -5.59 -5.04
N THR A 139 17.03 -5.68 -3.75
CA THR A 139 16.40 -6.68 -2.87
C THR A 139 16.16 -6.14 -1.48
N PHE A 140 14.96 -6.33 -0.96
CA PHE A 140 14.64 -6.12 0.45
C PHE A 140 13.75 -7.24 0.98
N THR A 141 13.83 -7.50 2.29
CA THR A 141 13.03 -8.51 2.98
C THR A 141 12.25 -7.87 4.11
N VAL A 142 10.92 -7.93 4.01
CA VAL A 142 9.98 -7.46 5.03
C VAL A 142 10.15 -8.30 6.29
N GLN A 143 10.34 -7.65 7.42
CA GLN A 143 10.44 -8.30 8.71
C GLN A 143 9.04 -8.70 9.23
N PRO A 144 8.95 -9.77 10.04
CA PRO A 144 7.70 -10.16 10.69
C PRO A 144 7.04 -8.98 11.41
N ASN A 145 5.73 -8.82 11.21
CA ASN A 145 4.94 -7.77 11.85
C ASN A 145 3.68 -8.37 12.48
N ASP A 146 3.66 -8.41 13.81
CA ASP A 146 2.53 -8.95 14.58
C ASP A 146 1.30 -8.01 14.57
N LYS A 147 1.44 -6.78 14.06
CA LYS A 147 0.33 -5.85 13.95
C LYS A 147 -0.61 -6.30 12.83
N LYS A 148 -1.90 -6.37 13.15
CA LYS A 148 -2.95 -6.61 12.15
C LYS A 148 -2.88 -5.54 11.07
N GLY A 149 -2.69 -5.97 9.82
CA GLY A 149 -2.54 -5.07 8.67
C GLY A 149 -1.11 -4.72 8.30
N GLY A 150 -0.15 -5.21 9.09
CA GLY A 150 1.24 -5.25 8.71
C GLY A 150 1.44 -6.18 7.53
N TRP A 151 2.50 -5.91 6.78
CA TRP A 151 2.91 -6.75 5.68
C TRP A 151 3.49 -8.07 6.17
N PRO A 152 3.17 -9.18 5.48
CA PRO A 152 3.78 -10.47 5.78
C PRO A 152 5.27 -10.46 5.45
N GLU A 153 6.03 -11.28 6.17
CA GLU A 153 7.44 -11.54 5.87
C GLU A 153 7.58 -12.08 4.44
N ARG A 154 8.27 -11.31 3.58
CA ARG A 154 8.49 -11.61 2.16
C ARG A 154 9.72 -10.90 1.64
N THR A 155 10.45 -11.57 0.76
CA THR A 155 11.54 -10.99 -0.01
C THR A 155 11.03 -10.45 -1.33
N TYR A 156 11.39 -9.22 -1.64
CA TYR A 156 11.00 -8.50 -2.83
C TYR A 156 12.21 -8.22 -3.71
N ASN A 157 12.08 -8.51 -5.01
CA ASN A 157 13.14 -8.35 -5.99
C ASN A 157 12.78 -7.28 -7.01
N PHE A 158 13.76 -6.46 -7.37
CA PHE A 158 13.57 -5.37 -8.32
C PHE A 158 13.48 -5.88 -9.76
N LYS A 159 12.57 -5.29 -10.51
CA LYS A 159 12.51 -5.37 -11.96
C LYS A 159 12.36 -3.97 -12.55
N ALA A 160 13.28 -3.62 -13.44
CA ALA A 160 13.23 -2.36 -14.17
C ALA A 160 11.99 -2.34 -15.06
N PHE A 161 11.25 -1.22 -15.03
CA PHE A 161 9.98 -1.10 -15.74
C PHE A 161 9.64 0.37 -16.01
N SER A 162 9.11 0.64 -17.20
CA SER A 162 8.69 1.96 -17.65
C SER A 162 7.63 1.83 -18.77
N PRO A 163 6.59 2.68 -18.80
CA PRO A 163 6.30 3.74 -17.82
C PRO A 163 5.78 3.17 -16.49
N LYS A 164 6.20 3.77 -15.38
CA LYS A 164 5.57 3.51 -14.08
C LYS A 164 4.20 4.18 -14.01
N PRO A 165 3.30 3.70 -13.13
CA PRO A 165 2.11 4.47 -12.80
C PRO A 165 2.46 5.85 -12.22
N ASP A 166 1.53 6.80 -12.30
CA ASP A 166 1.69 8.13 -11.69
C ASP A 166 1.70 8.01 -10.15
N SER A 167 2.45 8.85 -9.42
CA SER A 167 2.42 8.86 -7.94
C SER A 167 1.36 9.80 -7.34
N THR A 168 0.70 10.60 -8.18
CA THR A 168 -0.33 11.58 -7.80
C THR A 168 -1.57 10.86 -7.31
N ASN A 169 -1.95 11.14 -6.06
CA ASN A 169 -3.14 10.59 -5.43
C ASN A 169 -3.69 11.58 -4.38
N ALA A 170 -4.93 11.38 -3.95
CA ALA A 170 -5.61 12.25 -2.99
C ALA A 170 -5.53 11.75 -1.52
N PHE A 171 -4.76 10.69 -1.25
CA PHE A 171 -4.75 9.98 0.02
C PHE A 171 -3.54 10.27 0.91
N ILE A 172 -2.51 10.90 0.34
CA ILE A 172 -1.22 11.22 0.95
C ILE A 172 -0.98 12.72 0.87
#